data_AF-A0A6L7FYD3-F1
#
_entry.id   AF-A0A6L7FYD3-F1
#
_cell.length_a   1.000
_cell.length_b   1.000
_cell.length_c   1.000
_cell.angle_alpha   90.00
_cell.angle_beta   90.00
_cell.angle_gamma   90.00
#
_symmetry.space_group_name_H-M   'P 1'
#
loop_
_entity.id
_entity.type
_entity.pdbx_description
1 polymer ?
#
loop_
_entity_poly.entity_id
_entity_poly.type
_entity_poly.pdbx_seq_one_letter_code
_entity_poly.pdbx_strand_id
1 'polypeptide(L)'
;MLVHTALGRAEQVARHWSAGGCPVVIHCDARVPDRQYGRLQRAVADDPGISFARRYRCEWGTWGLVAATQDASERLLRAHPDIGHVFLTSGSCLPLRPVQELVNYLAARPMTDFIESATTEDVTWPVGGLDRERFLLRFPFSWKRHRRLFDGYVRLQRRVGFSRRLPPGIVPHMGSQWWCLTRRTLSAILEDPNRRAYDRYFRKVWIPDESYFQTLARRWSRQLESRSLTLSKFDFQGKPHIFYDDHLQLLRRSDCFVARKIWPRAGKLYRAFLTDGQGAMKRAEPNPGKIDRIFEKASGLRTRGRTGLYMQSRYPNEGWDNGLTAGRYSVFQGFTEVFEDFVPWLERHATARVHGHLFGPGDAAFAGGQQILNGGLLSDAVLRDYAPRDFLTNLIWNTRGERQVFQFSAWANQALIWDIAKDPNAHVSVITGAWAVPLSRSELGFAEVRAEAARLQKQESAFLEALRSPYARARVMVWSMAHFIRAPMVPLQSAIEVIGPRKAAPLAEAPTLVSLEGFPQFLQTLKNNGMHPFLVGDFPTGTEPQPPPQQARPYLVRQ
;
A
#
# COMPACT_ATOMS: atom_id res chain seq x y z
N MET A 1 -19.18 11.21 -28.44
CA MET A 1 -18.18 11.86 -27.55
C MET A 1 -18.87 12.80 -26.56
N LEU A 2 -18.69 12.62 -25.24
CA LEU A 2 -19.27 13.48 -24.21
C LEU A 2 -18.25 14.54 -23.72
N VAL A 3 -18.61 15.84 -23.74
CA VAL A 3 -17.69 16.95 -23.43
C VAL A 3 -18.33 17.99 -22.51
N HIS A 4 -17.53 18.58 -21.61
CA HIS A 4 -17.99 19.66 -20.72
C HIS A 4 -16.88 20.66 -20.33
N THR A 5 -15.61 20.37 -20.61
CA THR A 5 -14.45 21.21 -20.32
C THR A 5 -13.36 20.99 -21.38
N ALA A 6 -12.33 21.84 -21.40
CA ALA A 6 -11.17 21.71 -22.28
C ALA A 6 -11.53 21.45 -23.75
N LEU A 7 -12.50 22.22 -24.27
CA LEU A 7 -13.12 21.95 -25.57
C LEU A 7 -12.13 21.93 -26.74
N GLY A 8 -11.03 22.69 -26.68
CA GLY A 8 -9.98 22.62 -27.71
C GLY A 8 -9.25 21.27 -27.77
N ARG A 9 -9.17 20.52 -26.65
CA ARG A 9 -8.68 19.13 -26.69
C ARG A 9 -9.74 18.18 -27.22
N ALA A 10 -11.00 18.42 -26.90
CA ALA A 10 -12.09 17.64 -27.46
C ALA A 10 -12.17 17.80 -28.99
N GLU A 11 -11.98 19.02 -29.50
CA GLU A 11 -11.86 19.33 -30.93
C GLU A 11 -10.73 18.52 -31.58
N GLN A 12 -9.51 18.58 -31.05
CA GLN A 12 -8.36 17.83 -31.57
C GLN A 12 -8.63 16.33 -31.65
N VAL A 13 -9.19 15.76 -30.58
CA VAL A 13 -9.50 14.33 -30.55
C VAL A 13 -10.65 13.97 -31.51
N ALA A 14 -11.68 14.81 -31.61
CA ALA A 14 -12.79 14.59 -32.55
C ALA A 14 -12.32 14.60 -34.00
N ARG A 15 -11.49 15.58 -34.37
CA ARG A 15 -10.87 15.66 -35.70
C ARG A 15 -9.98 14.46 -36.00
N HIS A 16 -9.21 13.99 -35.02
CA HIS A 16 -8.38 12.79 -35.19
C HIS A 16 -9.23 11.53 -35.47
N TRP A 17 -10.36 11.36 -34.78
CA TRP A 17 -11.30 10.28 -35.09
C TRP A 17 -11.91 10.43 -36.48
N SER A 18 -12.39 11.62 -36.84
CA SER A 18 -12.99 11.90 -38.15
C SER A 18 -12.00 11.66 -39.30
N ALA A 19 -10.77 12.14 -39.17
CA ALA A 19 -9.68 11.92 -40.12
C ALA A 19 -9.31 10.43 -40.27
N GLY A 20 -9.54 9.63 -39.22
CA GLY A 20 -9.41 8.17 -39.25
C GLY A 20 -10.63 7.44 -39.82
N GLY A 21 -11.58 8.14 -40.44
CA GLY A 21 -12.78 7.58 -41.06
C GLY A 21 -13.91 7.25 -40.07
N CYS A 22 -13.81 7.69 -38.82
CA CYS A 22 -14.81 7.42 -37.79
C CYS A 22 -15.71 8.66 -37.56
N PRO A 23 -17.00 8.63 -37.93
CA PRO A 23 -17.89 9.76 -37.68
C PRO A 23 -18.10 9.99 -36.18
N VAL A 24 -18.17 11.27 -35.78
CA VAL A 24 -18.22 11.67 -34.37
C VAL A 24 -19.46 12.50 -34.11
N VAL A 25 -20.33 12.01 -33.22
CA VAL A 25 -21.38 12.83 -32.60
C VAL A 25 -20.89 13.36 -31.25
N ILE A 26 -20.85 14.68 -31.09
CA ILE A 26 -20.44 15.38 -29.87
C ILE A 26 -21.68 15.80 -29.08
N HIS A 27 -21.75 15.37 -27.83
CA HIS A 27 -22.63 15.97 -26.83
C HIS A 27 -21.81 16.96 -26.00
N CYS A 28 -22.24 18.22 -25.98
CA CYS A 28 -21.68 19.24 -25.10
C CYS A 28 -22.67 19.55 -23.96
N ASP A 29 -22.23 19.44 -22.70
CA ASP A 29 -23.07 19.67 -21.54
C ASP A 29 -23.80 21.03 -21.63
N ALA A 30 -25.09 21.03 -21.30
CA ALA A 30 -25.91 22.25 -21.26
C ALA A 30 -25.43 23.29 -20.23
N ARG A 31 -24.56 22.91 -19.29
CA ARG A 31 -23.89 23.84 -18.34
C ARG A 31 -22.72 24.60 -18.96
N VAL A 32 -22.19 24.17 -20.11
CA VAL A 32 -21.15 24.90 -20.83
C VAL A 32 -21.72 26.21 -21.36
N PRO A 33 -21.06 27.37 -21.17
CA PRO A 33 -21.55 28.64 -21.69
C PRO A 33 -21.70 28.62 -23.22
N ASP A 34 -22.77 29.22 -23.75
CA ASP A 34 -23.08 29.19 -25.18
C ASP A 34 -21.96 29.79 -26.05
N ARG A 35 -21.23 30.78 -25.54
CA ARG A 35 -20.04 31.34 -26.22
C ARG A 35 -18.96 30.27 -26.44
N GLN A 36 -18.72 29.39 -25.46
CA GLN A 36 -17.73 28.32 -25.58
C GLN A 36 -18.24 27.20 -26.50
N TYR A 37 -19.52 26.85 -26.37
CA TYR A 37 -20.15 25.87 -27.26
C TYR A 37 -20.12 26.33 -28.73
N GLY A 38 -20.52 27.57 -29.02
CA GLY A 38 -20.49 28.14 -30.36
C GLY A 38 -19.08 28.34 -30.93
N ARG A 39 -18.05 28.40 -30.08
CA ARG A 39 -16.64 28.32 -30.53
C ARG A 39 -16.31 26.90 -30.99
N LEU A 40 -16.65 25.88 -30.20
CA LEU A 40 -16.43 24.48 -30.58
C LEU A 40 -17.17 24.13 -31.88
N GLN A 41 -18.43 24.56 -32.03
CA GLN A 41 -19.20 24.33 -33.25
C GLN A 41 -18.51 24.91 -34.49
N ARG A 42 -18.09 26.19 -34.42
CA ARG A 42 -17.37 26.83 -35.53
C ARG A 42 -16.02 26.17 -35.81
N ALA A 43 -15.33 25.73 -34.77
CA ALA A 43 -14.02 25.11 -34.88
C ALA A 43 -14.03 23.70 -35.48
N VAL A 44 -15.20 23.10 -35.75
CA VAL A 44 -15.32 21.80 -36.44
C VAL A 44 -16.33 21.85 -37.61
N ALA A 45 -16.81 23.05 -37.97
CA ALA A 45 -17.88 23.20 -38.95
C ALA A 45 -17.48 22.78 -40.37
N ASP A 46 -16.17 22.81 -40.65
CA ASP A 46 -15.52 22.35 -41.88
C ASP A 46 -15.42 20.82 -42.00
N ASP A 47 -15.64 20.08 -40.90
CA ASP A 47 -15.51 18.62 -40.87
C ASP A 47 -16.89 17.95 -40.92
N PRO A 48 -17.32 17.40 -42.09
CA PRO A 48 -18.64 16.81 -42.24
C PRO A 48 -18.81 15.50 -41.45
N GLY A 49 -17.72 14.87 -41.01
CA GLY A 49 -17.74 13.70 -40.14
C GLY A 49 -18.09 14.02 -38.68
N ILE A 50 -18.12 15.31 -38.31
CA ILE A 50 -18.41 15.76 -36.95
C ILE A 50 -19.78 16.42 -36.88
N SER A 51 -20.59 16.02 -35.91
CA SER A 51 -21.90 16.62 -35.70
C SER A 51 -22.30 16.65 -34.22
N PHE A 52 -23.39 17.35 -33.87
CA PHE A 52 -23.75 17.63 -32.47
C PHE A 52 -25.09 17.01 -32.03
N ALA A 53 -25.09 16.40 -30.84
CA ALA A 53 -26.30 15.91 -30.17
C ALA A 53 -27.02 17.03 -29.42
N ARG A 54 -28.27 16.77 -29.02
CA ARG A 54 -29.02 17.65 -28.11
C ARG A 54 -28.26 17.81 -26.80
N ARG A 55 -28.21 19.03 -26.27
CA ARG A 55 -27.52 19.33 -25.03
C ARG A 55 -28.38 18.93 -23.83
N TYR A 56 -27.77 18.19 -22.91
CA TYR A 56 -28.36 17.78 -21.63
C TYR A 56 -27.49 18.30 -20.49
N ARG A 57 -28.10 18.65 -19.36
CA ARG A 57 -27.35 18.95 -18.13
C ARG A 57 -26.87 17.63 -17.55
N CYS A 58 -25.56 17.44 -17.51
CA CYS A 58 -24.97 16.24 -16.95
C CYS A 58 -24.37 16.56 -15.57
N GLU A 59 -24.63 15.66 -14.63
CA GLU A 59 -24.01 15.69 -13.32
C GLU A 59 -23.56 14.28 -12.97
N TRP A 60 -22.45 14.18 -12.24
CA TRP A 60 -21.87 12.90 -11.88
C TRP A 60 -22.89 12.04 -11.14
N GLY A 61 -23.06 10.80 -11.62
CA GLY A 61 -23.96 9.83 -11.02
C GLY A 61 -25.44 10.05 -11.31
N THR A 62 -25.80 10.91 -12.27
CA THR A 62 -27.20 11.25 -12.61
C THR A 62 -27.59 10.81 -14.02
N TRP A 63 -28.89 10.71 -14.27
CA TRP A 63 -29.48 10.29 -15.56
C TRP A 63 -29.03 11.09 -16.79
N GLY A 64 -28.61 12.35 -16.61
CA GLY A 64 -28.24 13.22 -17.73
C GLY A 64 -27.16 12.61 -18.62
N LEU A 65 -26.24 11.81 -18.07
CA LEU A 65 -25.19 11.12 -18.83
C LEU A 65 -25.76 10.01 -19.73
N VAL A 66 -26.75 9.26 -19.24
CA VAL A 66 -27.44 8.23 -20.04
C VAL A 66 -28.25 8.88 -21.17
N ALA A 67 -29.03 9.92 -20.85
CA ALA A 67 -29.82 10.65 -21.84
C ALA A 67 -28.95 11.25 -22.96
N ALA A 68 -27.82 11.87 -22.58
CA ALA A 68 -26.84 12.40 -23.52
C ALA A 68 -26.26 11.31 -24.45
N THR A 69 -25.98 10.14 -23.88
CA THR A 69 -25.42 8.99 -24.61
C THR A 69 -26.46 8.38 -25.56
N GLN A 70 -27.71 8.24 -25.13
CA GLN A 70 -28.82 7.76 -25.96
C GLN A 70 -29.03 8.68 -27.17
N ASP A 71 -29.22 9.99 -26.95
CA ASP A 71 -29.47 10.96 -28.02
C ASP A 71 -28.31 11.03 -29.03
N ALA A 72 -27.07 11.04 -28.53
CA ALA A 72 -25.89 11.02 -29.38
C ALA A 72 -25.80 9.73 -30.21
N SER A 73 -26.14 8.58 -29.61
CA SER A 73 -26.12 7.27 -30.29
C SER A 73 -27.20 7.18 -31.36
N GLU A 74 -28.43 7.58 -31.05
CA GLU A 74 -29.54 7.61 -32.02
C GLU A 74 -29.22 8.50 -33.22
N ARG A 75 -28.59 9.66 -32.98
CA ARG A 75 -28.20 10.56 -34.05
C ARG A 75 -27.08 9.98 -34.91
N LEU A 76 -26.09 9.34 -34.29
CA LEU A 76 -24.99 8.67 -34.98
C LEU A 76 -25.51 7.51 -35.86
N LEU A 77 -26.35 6.64 -35.31
CA LEU A 77 -26.90 5.47 -36.01
C LEU A 77 -27.82 5.84 -37.18
N ARG A 78 -28.56 6.95 -37.06
CA ARG A 78 -29.42 7.48 -38.13
C ARG A 78 -28.62 8.14 -39.24
N ALA A 79 -27.59 8.92 -38.91
CA ALA A 79 -26.81 9.66 -39.90
C ALA A 79 -25.81 8.77 -40.66
N HIS A 80 -25.35 7.67 -40.05
CA HIS A 80 -24.34 6.77 -40.63
C HIS A 80 -24.83 5.32 -40.57
N PRO A 81 -25.52 4.82 -41.63
CA PRO A 81 -26.07 3.47 -41.63
C PRO A 81 -25.00 2.37 -41.64
N ASP A 82 -23.83 2.65 -42.22
CA ASP A 82 -22.79 1.64 -42.47
C ASP A 82 -21.89 1.35 -41.26
N ILE A 83 -22.05 2.05 -40.15
CA ILE A 83 -21.21 1.82 -38.97
C ILE A 83 -21.54 0.49 -38.30
N GLY A 84 -20.54 -0.37 -38.11
CA GLY A 84 -20.71 -1.67 -37.44
C GLY A 84 -20.69 -1.57 -35.91
N HIS A 85 -19.97 -0.59 -35.36
CA HIS A 85 -19.77 -0.41 -33.92
C HIS A 85 -19.85 1.06 -33.52
N VAL A 86 -20.22 1.30 -32.26
CA VAL A 86 -20.24 2.61 -31.62
C VAL A 86 -19.35 2.58 -30.38
N PHE A 87 -18.35 3.46 -30.36
CA PHE A 87 -17.39 3.59 -29.26
C PHE A 87 -17.71 4.82 -28.41
N LEU A 88 -18.03 4.63 -27.13
CA LEU A 88 -18.30 5.73 -26.22
C LEU A 88 -16.99 6.35 -25.70
N THR A 89 -16.82 7.64 -25.95
CA THR A 89 -15.63 8.40 -25.55
C THR A 89 -15.96 9.75 -24.93
N SER A 90 -15.00 10.38 -24.24
CA SER A 90 -15.14 11.71 -23.65
C SER A 90 -14.05 12.66 -24.15
N GLY A 91 -14.22 13.96 -23.95
CA GLY A 91 -13.21 14.97 -24.31
C GLY A 91 -11.86 14.83 -23.58
N SER A 92 -11.77 13.95 -22.57
CA SER A 92 -10.53 13.62 -21.86
C SER A 92 -9.97 12.23 -22.16
N CYS A 93 -10.52 11.56 -23.17
CA CYS A 93 -9.97 10.32 -23.71
C CYS A 93 -8.94 10.64 -24.81
N LEU A 94 -7.93 9.80 -24.94
CA LEU A 94 -6.91 9.92 -25.97
C LEU A 94 -6.70 8.55 -26.64
N PRO A 95 -6.83 8.45 -27.98
CA PRO A 95 -6.39 7.27 -28.72
C PRO A 95 -4.89 7.05 -28.47
N LEU A 96 -4.48 5.82 -28.21
CA LEU A 96 -3.06 5.47 -27.99
C LEU A 96 -2.46 4.71 -29.18
N ARG A 97 -3.31 4.26 -30.10
CA ARG A 97 -2.99 3.49 -31.30
C ARG A 97 -3.63 4.15 -32.53
N PRO A 98 -3.11 3.91 -33.74
CA PRO A 98 -3.76 4.37 -34.96
C PRO A 98 -5.23 3.95 -35.04
N VAL A 99 -6.11 4.86 -35.46
CA VAL A 99 -7.56 4.60 -35.56
C VAL A 99 -7.86 3.36 -36.40
N GLN A 100 -7.11 3.16 -37.49
CA GLN A 100 -7.29 2.00 -38.38
C GLN A 100 -7.06 0.66 -37.67
N GLU A 101 -6.19 0.60 -36.65
CA GLU A 101 -6.01 -0.64 -35.89
C GLU A 101 -7.26 -0.99 -35.09
N LEU A 102 -7.93 0.00 -34.49
CA LEU A 102 -9.21 -0.21 -33.80
C LEU A 102 -10.29 -0.64 -34.79
N VAL A 103 -10.37 0.01 -35.96
CA VAL A 103 -11.30 -0.37 -37.03
C VAL A 103 -11.11 -1.82 -37.45
N ASN A 104 -9.87 -2.22 -37.74
CA ASN A 104 -9.54 -3.60 -38.14
C ASN A 104 -9.84 -4.60 -37.01
N TYR A 105 -9.54 -4.24 -35.76
CA TYR A 105 -9.81 -5.07 -34.58
C TYR A 105 -11.30 -5.37 -34.40
N LEU A 106 -12.15 -4.35 -34.60
CA LEU A 106 -13.60 -4.45 -34.53
C LEU A 106 -14.19 -5.15 -35.78
N ALA A 107 -13.63 -4.91 -36.97
CA ALA A 107 -14.04 -5.60 -38.20
C ALA A 107 -13.83 -7.12 -38.13
N ALA A 108 -12.76 -7.57 -37.46
CA ALA A 108 -12.52 -8.98 -37.19
C ALA A 108 -13.50 -9.59 -36.15
N ARG A 109 -14.29 -8.75 -35.46
CA ARG A 109 -15.21 -9.15 -34.38
C ARG A 109 -16.58 -8.47 -34.54
N PRO A 110 -17.27 -8.68 -35.68
CA PRO A 110 -18.47 -7.90 -36.05
C PRO A 110 -19.67 -8.09 -35.10
N MET A 111 -19.67 -9.17 -34.32
CA MET A 111 -20.78 -9.54 -33.42
C MET A 111 -20.44 -9.35 -31.95
N THR A 112 -19.27 -8.79 -31.63
CA THR A 112 -18.74 -8.73 -30.26
C THR A 112 -18.94 -7.34 -29.65
N ASP A 113 -19.64 -7.32 -28.51
CA ASP A 113 -19.79 -6.14 -27.67
C ASP A 113 -18.71 -6.12 -26.58
N PHE A 114 -17.99 -5.00 -26.45
CA PHE A 114 -16.98 -4.77 -25.41
C PHE A 114 -17.55 -3.85 -24.35
N ILE A 115 -18.09 -4.45 -23.29
CA ILE A 115 -18.68 -3.73 -22.18
C ILE A 115 -18.44 -4.52 -20.90
N GLU A 116 -17.78 -3.88 -19.94
CA GLU A 116 -17.60 -4.45 -18.62
C GLU A 116 -18.95 -4.61 -17.93
N SER A 117 -19.27 -5.83 -17.48
CA SER A 117 -20.60 -6.17 -17.00
C SER A 117 -20.52 -7.32 -16.01
N ALA A 118 -20.49 -6.98 -14.72
CA ALA A 118 -20.58 -7.92 -13.60
C ALA A 118 -21.95 -7.86 -12.93
N THR A 119 -22.42 -9.01 -12.46
CA THR A 119 -23.65 -9.14 -11.67
C THR A 119 -23.45 -8.54 -10.28
N THR A 120 -24.47 -7.84 -9.79
CA THR A 120 -24.44 -7.26 -8.43
C THR A 120 -24.58 -8.28 -7.31
N GLU A 121 -24.92 -9.54 -7.65
CA GLU A 121 -25.13 -10.62 -6.69
C GLU A 121 -23.85 -11.39 -6.39
N ASP A 122 -22.89 -11.43 -7.33
CA ASP A 122 -21.72 -12.29 -7.24
C ASP A 122 -20.40 -11.55 -6.96
N VAL A 123 -20.36 -10.22 -7.15
CA VAL A 123 -19.11 -9.44 -7.06
C VAL A 123 -19.31 -8.11 -6.35
N THR A 124 -18.50 -7.86 -5.31
CA THR A 124 -18.39 -6.55 -4.64
C THR A 124 -17.62 -5.60 -5.55
N TRP A 125 -18.35 -4.88 -6.42
CA TRP A 125 -17.74 -4.03 -7.45
C TRP A 125 -17.23 -2.66 -6.93
N PRO A 126 -17.96 -1.95 -6.05
CA PRO A 126 -17.48 -0.69 -5.49
C PRO A 126 -16.56 -0.94 -4.29
N VAL A 127 -15.42 -0.27 -4.27
CA VAL A 127 -14.60 -0.12 -3.07
C VAL A 127 -15.38 0.75 -2.07
N GLY A 128 -16.22 0.12 -1.25
CA GLY A 128 -17.06 0.75 -0.24
C GLY A 128 -18.23 1.54 -0.81
N GLY A 129 -19.38 0.90 -1.01
CA GLY A 129 -20.56 1.58 -1.55
C GLY A 129 -21.89 0.84 -1.40
N LEU A 130 -22.93 1.50 -1.90
CA LEU A 130 -24.24 0.89 -2.17
C LEU A 130 -24.07 0.05 -3.44
N ASP A 131 -24.28 -1.26 -3.39
CA ASP A 131 -24.14 -2.15 -4.55
C ASP A 131 -25.54 -2.46 -5.10
N ARG A 132 -26.17 -3.50 -4.56
CA ARG A 132 -27.57 -3.85 -4.82
C ARG A 132 -28.52 -2.69 -4.50
N GLU A 133 -28.20 -1.92 -3.46
CA GLU A 133 -29.02 -0.77 -3.03
C GLU A 133 -29.11 0.35 -4.08
N ARG A 134 -28.21 0.42 -5.07
CA ARG A 134 -28.34 1.38 -6.19
C ARG A 134 -29.62 1.17 -6.99
N PHE A 135 -30.05 -0.09 -7.08
CA PHE A 135 -31.21 -0.54 -7.84
C PHE A 135 -32.47 -0.55 -6.98
N LEU A 136 -32.32 -0.89 -5.69
CA LEU A 136 -33.45 -1.00 -4.78
C LEU A 136 -33.90 0.37 -4.21
N LEU A 137 -32.99 1.33 -4.06
CA LEU A 137 -33.30 2.65 -3.51
C LEU A 137 -33.56 3.71 -4.60
N ARG A 138 -33.94 4.91 -4.17
CA ARG A 138 -34.11 6.11 -5.01
C ARG A 138 -33.04 7.13 -4.67
N PHE A 139 -32.54 7.80 -5.71
CA PHE A 139 -31.47 8.80 -5.60
C PHE A 139 -31.82 10.11 -6.31
N PRO A 140 -32.79 10.89 -5.81
CA PRO A 140 -33.18 12.17 -6.44
C PRO A 140 -32.19 13.31 -6.16
N PHE A 141 -31.33 13.17 -5.15
CA PHE A 141 -30.38 14.20 -4.75
C PHE A 141 -29.00 13.93 -5.34
N SER A 142 -28.33 14.98 -5.82
CA SER A 142 -26.94 14.87 -6.25
C SER A 142 -26.02 14.60 -5.05
N TRP A 143 -25.21 13.54 -5.17
CA TRP A 143 -24.19 13.20 -4.19
C TRP A 143 -23.13 14.30 -4.03
N LYS A 144 -22.71 14.93 -5.13
CA LYS A 144 -21.68 15.98 -5.12
C LYS A 144 -22.17 17.30 -4.53
N ARG A 145 -23.41 17.68 -4.84
CA ARG A 145 -23.96 18.98 -4.44
C ARG A 145 -24.68 18.94 -3.08
N HIS A 146 -25.35 17.82 -2.79
CA HIS A 146 -26.26 17.68 -1.65
C HIS A 146 -25.97 16.41 -0.84
N ARG A 147 -24.71 16.17 -0.47
CA ARG A 147 -24.25 14.96 0.26
C ARG A 147 -25.08 14.65 1.51
N ARG A 148 -25.41 15.65 2.34
CA ARG A 148 -26.21 15.45 3.56
C ARG A 148 -27.63 14.93 3.26
N LEU A 149 -28.28 15.48 2.23
CA LEU A 149 -29.62 15.04 1.81
C LEU A 149 -29.56 13.65 1.16
N PHE A 150 -28.54 13.38 0.35
CA PHE A 150 -28.29 12.05 -0.21
C PHE A 150 -28.18 11.00 0.91
N ASP A 151 -27.28 11.23 1.87
CA ASP A 151 -27.02 10.26 2.95
C ASP A 151 -28.22 10.12 3.90
N GLY A 152 -28.88 11.23 4.21
CA GLY A 152 -30.11 11.23 5.01
C GLY A 152 -31.24 10.44 4.34
N TYR A 153 -31.43 10.61 3.03
CA TYR A 153 -32.47 9.91 2.28
C TYR A 153 -32.18 8.42 2.12
N VAL A 154 -30.91 8.02 1.99
CA VAL A 154 -30.50 6.60 2.04
C VAL A 154 -30.81 6.00 3.40
N ARG A 155 -30.43 6.67 4.50
CA ARG A 155 -30.75 6.20 5.87
C ARG A 155 -32.25 6.07 6.11
N LEU A 156 -33.03 7.03 5.64
CA LEU A 156 -34.49 7.00 5.76
C LEU A 156 -35.08 5.79 5.03
N GLN A 157 -34.69 5.58 3.76
CA GLN A 157 -35.18 4.45 2.97
C GLN A 157 -34.81 3.10 3.60
N ARG A 158 -33.59 2.95 4.14
CA ARG A 158 -33.17 1.77 4.89
C ARG A 158 -34.03 1.53 6.14
N ARG A 159 -34.29 2.59 6.92
CA ARG A 159 -35.07 2.50 8.16
C ARG A 159 -36.51 2.04 7.92
N VAL A 160 -37.12 2.44 6.80
CA VAL A 160 -38.50 2.06 6.47
C VAL A 160 -38.58 0.79 5.60
N GLY A 161 -37.47 0.08 5.38
CA GLY A 161 -37.44 -1.13 4.56
C GLY A 161 -37.80 -0.91 3.09
N PHE A 162 -37.59 0.30 2.57
CA PHE A 162 -37.99 0.65 1.21
C PHE A 162 -37.16 -0.14 0.18
N SER A 163 -37.84 -0.84 -0.72
CA SER A 163 -37.22 -1.58 -1.81
C SER A 163 -38.04 -1.46 -3.09
N ARG A 164 -37.40 -1.04 -4.18
CA ARG A 164 -38.01 -0.96 -5.50
C ARG A 164 -38.00 -2.31 -6.19
N ARG A 165 -39.10 -2.60 -6.89
CA ARG A 165 -39.18 -3.74 -7.82
C ARG A 165 -38.38 -3.44 -9.08
N LEU A 166 -37.62 -4.43 -9.53
CA LEU A 166 -36.93 -4.41 -10.80
C LEU A 166 -37.96 -4.54 -11.95
N PRO A 167 -37.76 -3.85 -13.08
CA PRO A 167 -38.53 -4.08 -14.30
C PRO A 167 -38.43 -5.56 -14.73
N PRO A 168 -39.49 -6.15 -15.30
CA PRO A 168 -39.44 -7.52 -15.79
C PRO A 168 -38.37 -7.70 -16.88
N GLY A 169 -37.67 -8.83 -16.84
CA GLY A 169 -36.74 -9.26 -17.89
C GLY A 169 -35.38 -8.54 -17.89
N ILE A 170 -35.02 -7.84 -16.81
CA ILE A 170 -33.66 -7.29 -16.65
C ILE A 170 -33.02 -7.78 -15.35
N VAL A 171 -31.74 -8.12 -15.44
CA VAL A 171 -30.87 -8.41 -14.29
C VAL A 171 -29.89 -7.26 -14.14
N PRO A 172 -29.78 -6.62 -12.96
CA PRO A 172 -28.81 -5.55 -12.74
C PRO A 172 -27.37 -5.99 -12.99
N HIS A 173 -26.72 -5.28 -13.91
CA HIS A 173 -25.28 -5.38 -14.11
C HIS A 173 -24.61 -4.02 -13.92
N MET A 174 -23.36 -4.06 -13.48
CA MET A 174 -22.51 -2.88 -13.27
C MET A 174 -21.18 -3.03 -13.99
N GLY A 175 -20.56 -1.91 -14.35
CA GLY A 175 -19.23 -1.87 -14.93
C GLY A 175 -18.83 -0.46 -15.36
N SER A 176 -17.69 -0.34 -16.04
CA SER A 176 -17.23 0.94 -16.59
C SER A 176 -18.27 1.63 -17.49
N GLN A 177 -18.39 2.95 -17.36
CA GLN A 177 -19.14 3.81 -18.28
C GLN A 177 -18.67 3.67 -19.74
N TRP A 178 -17.39 3.33 -19.97
CA TRP A 178 -16.77 3.32 -21.30
C TRP A 178 -16.92 1.95 -21.97
N TRP A 179 -17.71 1.89 -23.04
CA TRP A 179 -18.01 0.68 -23.80
C TRP A 179 -17.82 0.88 -25.31
N CYS A 180 -17.74 -0.23 -26.04
CA CYS A 180 -17.84 -0.28 -27.49
C CYS A 180 -18.87 -1.35 -27.87
N LEU A 181 -20.03 -0.93 -28.38
CA LEU A 181 -21.15 -1.82 -28.68
C LEU A 181 -21.37 -1.91 -30.20
N THR A 182 -21.77 -3.09 -30.65
CA THR A 182 -22.22 -3.31 -32.03
C THR A 182 -23.46 -2.46 -32.33
N ARG A 183 -23.62 -2.09 -33.62
CA ARG A 183 -24.83 -1.41 -34.11
C ARG A 183 -26.08 -2.17 -33.71
N ARG A 184 -26.09 -3.48 -33.90
CA ARG A 184 -27.23 -4.35 -33.59
C ARG A 184 -27.64 -4.24 -32.13
N THR A 185 -26.71 -4.42 -31.20
CA THR A 185 -26.99 -4.38 -29.76
C THR A 185 -27.45 -2.99 -29.34
N LEU A 186 -26.78 -1.94 -29.82
CA LEU A 186 -27.14 -0.57 -29.46
C LEU A 186 -28.51 -0.15 -30.03
N SER A 187 -28.82 -0.50 -31.28
CA SER A 187 -30.16 -0.30 -31.85
C SER A 187 -31.23 -1.05 -31.04
N ALA A 188 -30.99 -2.32 -30.69
CA ALA A 188 -31.93 -3.09 -29.88
C ALA A 188 -32.19 -2.47 -28.49
N ILE A 189 -31.16 -1.88 -27.88
CA ILE A 189 -31.31 -1.13 -26.62
C ILE A 189 -32.15 0.14 -26.81
N LEU A 190 -31.91 0.89 -27.88
CA LEU A 190 -32.56 2.19 -28.13
C LEU A 190 -34.00 2.04 -28.65
N GLU A 191 -34.31 0.93 -29.31
CA GLU A 191 -35.61 0.63 -29.92
C GLU A 191 -36.42 -0.39 -29.09
N ASP A 192 -35.93 -0.79 -27.91
CA ASP A 192 -36.61 -1.74 -27.02
C ASP A 192 -38.05 -1.26 -26.72
N PRO A 193 -39.08 -2.11 -26.92
CA PRO A 193 -40.48 -1.74 -26.62
C PRO A 193 -40.69 -1.28 -25.18
N ASN A 194 -39.90 -1.80 -24.24
CA ASN A 194 -39.95 -1.47 -22.82
C ASN A 194 -39.00 -0.33 -22.42
N ARG A 195 -38.30 0.31 -23.37
CA ARG A 195 -37.34 1.39 -23.09
C ARG A 195 -37.91 2.47 -22.19
N ARG A 196 -39.16 2.91 -22.41
CA ARG A 196 -39.80 3.94 -21.57
C ARG A 196 -39.89 3.52 -20.09
N ALA A 197 -40.13 2.23 -19.82
CA ALA A 197 -40.15 1.69 -18.48
C ALA A 197 -38.73 1.62 -17.87
N TYR A 198 -37.74 1.18 -18.65
CA TYR A 198 -36.34 1.13 -18.24
C TYR A 198 -35.79 2.53 -17.95
N ASP A 199 -36.01 3.50 -18.83
CA ASP A 199 -35.59 4.89 -18.62
C ASP A 199 -36.21 5.49 -17.35
N ARG A 200 -37.51 5.25 -17.10
CA ARG A 200 -38.18 5.70 -15.87
C ARG A 200 -37.56 5.08 -14.63
N TYR A 201 -37.15 3.82 -14.71
CA TYR A 201 -36.51 3.09 -13.62
C TYR A 201 -35.09 3.63 -13.36
N PHE A 202 -34.22 3.64 -14.37
CA PHE A 202 -32.82 4.05 -14.22
C PHE A 202 -32.64 5.54 -13.94
N ARG A 203 -33.61 6.39 -14.25
CA ARG A 203 -33.64 7.80 -13.81
C ARG A 203 -33.49 7.99 -12.31
N LYS A 204 -33.88 6.99 -11.52
CA LYS A 204 -33.84 7.01 -10.05
C LYS A 204 -32.72 6.15 -9.47
N VAL A 205 -31.93 5.49 -10.32
CA VAL A 205 -30.75 4.68 -9.94
C VAL A 205 -29.55 5.60 -9.79
N TRP A 206 -28.67 5.31 -8.83
CA TRP A 206 -27.44 6.06 -8.65
C TRP A 206 -26.36 5.55 -9.62
N ILE A 207 -25.69 6.49 -10.30
CA ILE A 207 -24.68 6.17 -11.33
C ILE A 207 -25.26 5.25 -12.42
N PRO A 208 -26.37 5.67 -13.07
CA PRO A 208 -27.03 4.84 -14.07
C PRO A 208 -26.18 4.67 -15.34
N ASP A 209 -25.19 5.54 -15.57
CA ASP A 209 -24.23 5.45 -16.67
C ASP A 209 -23.26 4.24 -16.55
N GLU A 210 -23.11 3.69 -15.35
CA GLU A 210 -22.33 2.47 -15.07
C GLU A 210 -23.22 1.21 -14.92
N SER A 211 -24.53 1.31 -15.19
CA SER A 211 -25.44 0.16 -15.07
C SER A 211 -26.48 0.02 -16.19
N TYR A 212 -26.93 1.10 -16.81
CA TYR A 212 -27.99 1.09 -17.83
C TYR A 212 -27.59 0.25 -19.04
N PHE A 213 -26.47 0.60 -19.69
CA PHE A 213 -26.01 -0.08 -20.89
C PHE A 213 -25.51 -1.50 -20.57
N GLN A 214 -24.91 -1.70 -19.40
CA GLN A 214 -24.38 -2.98 -18.92
C GLN A 214 -25.52 -3.99 -18.73
N THR A 215 -26.61 -3.54 -18.11
CA THR A 215 -27.82 -4.33 -17.89
C THR A 215 -28.52 -4.68 -19.21
N LEU A 216 -28.69 -3.70 -20.10
CA LEU A 216 -29.41 -3.94 -21.36
C LEU A 216 -28.56 -4.64 -22.43
N ALA A 217 -27.23 -4.45 -22.43
CA ALA A 217 -26.34 -5.20 -23.30
C ALA A 217 -26.37 -6.69 -22.99
N ARG A 218 -26.46 -7.09 -21.71
CA ARG A 218 -26.61 -8.51 -21.33
C ARG A 218 -27.90 -9.15 -21.84
N ARG A 219 -28.93 -8.34 -22.09
CA ARG A 219 -30.17 -8.81 -22.70
C ARG A 219 -30.07 -8.98 -24.21
N TRP A 220 -29.43 -8.06 -24.90
CA TRP A 220 -29.51 -7.94 -26.37
C TRP A 220 -28.26 -8.43 -27.13
N SER A 221 -27.11 -8.46 -26.45
CA SER A 221 -25.84 -8.86 -27.03
C SER A 221 -25.85 -10.34 -27.42
N ARG A 222 -25.23 -10.66 -28.57
CA ARG A 222 -25.01 -12.05 -28.99
C ARG A 222 -23.70 -12.61 -28.44
N GLN A 223 -22.68 -11.77 -28.38
CA GLN A 223 -21.38 -12.11 -27.84
C GLN A 223 -20.86 -10.90 -27.08
N LEU A 224 -20.68 -11.06 -25.77
CA LEU A 224 -20.25 -9.99 -24.88
C LEU A 224 -18.91 -10.36 -24.25
N GLU A 225 -17.91 -9.52 -24.49
CA GLU A 225 -16.64 -9.57 -23.76
C GLU A 225 -16.69 -8.57 -22.61
N SER A 226 -16.60 -9.07 -21.37
CA SER A 226 -16.69 -8.24 -20.17
C SER A 226 -15.38 -7.46 -19.89
N ARG A 227 -15.05 -6.53 -20.79
CA ARG A 227 -13.92 -5.61 -20.67
C ARG A 227 -14.19 -4.31 -21.43
N SER A 228 -13.54 -3.23 -21.02
CA SER A 228 -13.50 -1.98 -21.79
C SER A 228 -12.25 -1.93 -22.68
N LEU A 229 -12.40 -1.42 -23.90
CA LEU A 229 -11.27 -1.07 -24.77
C LEU A 229 -10.61 0.27 -24.37
N THR A 230 -11.14 0.94 -23.34
CA THR A 230 -10.57 2.15 -22.74
C THR A 230 -9.84 1.82 -21.44
N LEU A 231 -8.54 2.12 -21.39
CA LEU A 231 -7.77 2.10 -20.15
C LEU A 231 -8.26 3.21 -19.22
N SER A 232 -8.95 2.82 -18.15
CA SER A 232 -9.34 3.72 -17.06
C SER A 232 -8.93 3.09 -15.73
N LYS A 233 -8.16 3.81 -14.92
CA LYS A 233 -7.69 3.36 -13.60
C LYS A 233 -8.11 4.32 -12.52
N PHE A 234 -8.40 3.78 -11.33
CA PHE A 234 -8.83 4.53 -10.16
C PHE A 234 -7.80 4.39 -9.05
N ASP A 235 -7.65 5.41 -8.21
CA ASP A 235 -6.84 5.35 -7.00
C ASP A 235 -7.62 4.66 -5.87
N PHE A 236 -6.96 4.47 -4.72
CA PHE A 236 -7.58 3.85 -3.54
C PHE A 236 -8.78 4.63 -2.97
N GLN A 237 -8.99 5.89 -3.40
CA GLN A 237 -10.14 6.73 -3.03
C GLN A 237 -11.26 6.66 -4.06
N GLY A 238 -11.13 5.83 -5.10
CA GLY A 238 -12.09 5.75 -6.20
C GLY A 238 -12.05 6.95 -7.14
N LYS A 239 -10.96 7.73 -7.15
CA LYS A 239 -10.77 8.85 -8.10
C LYS A 239 -10.02 8.36 -9.33
N PRO A 240 -10.42 8.77 -10.54
CA PRO A 240 -9.72 8.37 -11.75
C PRO A 240 -8.30 8.94 -11.78
N HIS A 241 -7.31 8.12 -12.12
CA HIS A 241 -5.95 8.55 -12.38
C HIS A 241 -5.91 9.52 -13.57
N ILE A 242 -5.11 10.57 -13.41
CA ILE A 242 -4.85 11.56 -14.46
C ILE A 242 -3.47 11.30 -15.04
N PHE A 243 -3.40 11.12 -16.35
CA PHE A 243 -2.14 10.92 -17.06
C PHE A 243 -1.55 12.26 -17.53
N TYR A 244 -0.29 12.50 -17.19
CA TYR A 244 0.53 13.63 -17.59
C TYR A 244 1.64 13.20 -18.58
N ASP A 245 2.41 14.17 -19.06
CA ASP A 245 3.45 13.97 -20.09
C ASP A 245 4.54 12.96 -19.72
N ASP A 246 4.84 12.80 -18.43
CA ASP A 246 5.79 11.81 -17.90
C ASP A 246 5.28 10.35 -18.01
N HIS A 247 3.99 10.14 -18.24
CA HIS A 247 3.42 8.81 -18.47
C HIS A 247 3.49 8.33 -19.93
N LEU A 248 4.13 9.07 -20.84
CA LEU A 248 4.18 8.71 -22.26
C LEU A 248 4.67 7.27 -22.50
N GLN A 249 5.78 6.88 -21.87
CA GLN A 249 6.36 5.55 -22.03
C GLN A 249 5.47 4.46 -21.41
N LEU A 250 4.80 4.77 -20.31
CA LEU A 250 3.83 3.88 -19.68
C LEU A 250 2.66 3.63 -20.62
N LEU A 251 2.08 4.69 -21.21
CA LEU A 251 0.94 4.56 -22.13
C LEU A 251 1.30 3.82 -23.43
N ARG A 252 2.50 4.04 -23.99
CA ARG A 252 2.99 3.29 -25.16
C ARG A 252 3.08 1.78 -24.90
N ARG A 253 3.39 1.36 -23.66
CA ARG A 253 3.50 -0.04 -23.26
C ARG A 253 2.16 -0.67 -22.82
N SER A 254 1.07 0.10 -22.81
CA SER A 254 -0.24 -0.35 -22.33
C SER A 254 -0.94 -1.35 -23.24
N ASP A 255 -0.56 -1.37 -24.51
CA ASP A 255 -1.26 -2.11 -25.57
C ASP A 255 -2.77 -1.75 -25.67
N CYS A 256 -3.25 -0.69 -25.03
CA CYS A 256 -4.67 -0.29 -25.07
C CYS A 256 -4.95 0.63 -26.27
N PHE A 257 -6.19 0.61 -26.77
CA PHE A 257 -6.58 1.49 -27.89
C PHE A 257 -6.81 2.94 -27.46
N VAL A 258 -7.36 3.15 -26.27
CA VAL A 258 -7.71 4.47 -25.73
C VAL A 258 -7.34 4.53 -24.25
N ALA A 259 -6.88 5.68 -23.76
CA ALA A 259 -6.68 5.92 -22.32
C ALA A 259 -7.53 7.07 -21.78
N ARG A 260 -7.88 6.95 -20.50
CA ARG A 260 -8.59 7.95 -19.71
C ARG A 260 -8.10 7.94 -18.26
N LYS A 261 -7.85 9.08 -17.60
CA LYS A 261 -8.13 10.46 -18.01
C LYS A 261 -6.85 11.21 -18.37
N ILE A 262 -6.78 11.86 -19.53
CA ILE A 262 -5.61 12.66 -19.89
C ILE A 262 -5.74 14.10 -19.36
N TRP A 263 -4.64 14.64 -18.82
CA TRP A 263 -4.58 16.04 -18.40
C TRP A 263 -4.63 16.99 -19.61
N PRO A 264 -5.47 18.04 -19.64
CA PRO A 264 -5.58 18.92 -20.81
C PRO A 264 -4.29 19.64 -21.23
N ARG A 265 -3.34 19.84 -20.30
CA ARG A 265 -2.03 20.46 -20.59
C ARG A 265 -0.92 19.43 -20.87
N ALA A 266 -1.23 18.13 -20.98
CA ALA A 266 -0.26 17.10 -21.37
C ALA A 266 0.08 17.20 -22.88
N GLY A 267 0.77 18.27 -23.26
CA GLY A 267 1.05 18.61 -24.65
C GLY A 267 1.89 17.55 -25.36
N LYS A 268 2.83 16.90 -24.66
CA LYS A 268 3.64 15.82 -25.22
C LYS A 268 2.80 14.59 -25.53
N LEU A 269 1.86 14.22 -24.65
CA LEU A 269 0.94 13.10 -24.91
C LEU A 269 0.07 13.36 -26.14
N TYR A 270 -0.62 14.50 -26.18
CA TYR A 270 -1.51 14.83 -27.30
C TYR A 270 -0.75 14.90 -28.63
N ARG A 271 0.47 15.47 -28.65
CA ARG A 271 1.31 15.48 -29.85
C ARG A 271 1.66 14.04 -30.25
N ALA A 272 2.33 13.31 -29.37
CA ALA A 272 2.84 11.97 -29.68
C ALA A 272 1.75 10.99 -30.16
N PHE A 273 0.52 11.08 -29.65
CA PHE A 273 -0.54 10.14 -30.01
C PHE A 273 -1.51 10.63 -31.09
N LEU A 274 -1.60 11.96 -31.35
CA LEU A 274 -2.47 12.48 -32.41
C LEU A 274 -1.73 12.81 -33.71
N THR A 275 -0.39 12.96 -33.71
CA THR A 275 0.41 13.27 -34.90
C THR A 275 1.25 12.11 -35.42
N ASP A 276 1.82 11.28 -34.53
CA ASP A 276 2.82 10.30 -34.94
C ASP A 276 2.16 8.95 -35.32
N GLY A 277 1.93 8.73 -36.61
CA GLY A 277 1.48 7.43 -37.13
C GLY A 277 2.51 6.31 -37.00
N GLN A 278 3.76 6.63 -36.63
CA GLN A 278 4.89 5.69 -36.57
C GLN A 278 5.09 5.03 -35.19
N GLY A 279 4.25 5.33 -34.20
CA GLY A 279 4.29 4.70 -32.88
C GLY A 279 3.70 3.28 -32.81
N ALA A 280 3.44 2.64 -33.96
CA ALA A 280 2.85 1.31 -34.07
C ALA A 280 3.78 0.23 -33.49
N MET A 281 3.81 0.14 -32.16
CA MET A 281 4.28 -1.08 -31.49
C MET A 281 3.33 -2.22 -31.86
N LYS A 282 3.91 -3.42 -32.05
CA LYS A 282 3.30 -4.70 -32.48
C LYS A 282 1.78 -4.78 -32.28
N ARG A 283 1.07 -5.29 -33.31
CA ARG A 283 -0.34 -5.73 -33.30
C ARG A 283 -0.60 -6.75 -32.18
N ALA A 284 -0.67 -6.28 -30.94
CA ALA A 284 -0.82 -7.08 -29.75
C ALA A 284 -2.23 -6.87 -29.18
N GLU A 285 -2.81 -7.95 -28.67
CA GLU A 285 -4.08 -7.91 -27.94
C GLU A 285 -3.97 -6.92 -26.77
N PRO A 286 -4.97 -6.04 -26.55
CA PRO A 286 -4.93 -5.12 -25.43
C PRO A 286 -4.76 -5.82 -24.09
N ASN A 287 -3.68 -5.50 -23.38
CA ASN A 287 -3.33 -6.13 -22.10
C ASN A 287 -2.96 -5.07 -21.04
N PRO A 288 -3.95 -4.57 -20.27
CA PRO A 288 -3.69 -3.60 -19.21
C PRO A 288 -2.84 -4.18 -18.06
N GLY A 289 -2.75 -5.51 -17.92
CA GLY A 289 -2.10 -6.18 -16.79
C GLY A 289 -0.61 -5.82 -16.59
N LYS A 290 0.09 -5.40 -17.66
CA LYS A 290 1.48 -4.92 -17.55
C LYS A 290 1.58 -3.63 -16.71
N ILE A 291 0.59 -2.75 -16.82
CA ILE A 291 0.56 -1.47 -16.13
C ILE A 291 -0.08 -1.61 -14.75
N ASP A 292 -0.98 -2.59 -14.58
CA ASP A 292 -1.69 -2.84 -13.33
C ASP A 292 -0.72 -3.05 -12.17
N ARG A 293 0.36 -3.80 -12.38
CA ARG A 293 1.43 -3.98 -11.38
C ARG A 293 2.07 -2.66 -10.93
N ILE A 294 2.22 -1.69 -11.84
CA ILE A 294 2.80 -0.38 -11.52
C ILE A 294 1.82 0.41 -10.64
N PHE A 295 0.52 0.40 -10.99
CA PHE A 295 -0.51 1.06 -10.20
C PHE A 295 -0.73 0.41 -8.83
N GLU A 296 -0.72 -0.93 -8.76
CA GLU A 296 -0.79 -1.67 -7.51
C GLU A 296 0.38 -1.34 -6.59
N LYS A 297 1.61 -1.32 -7.13
CA LYS A 297 2.79 -0.91 -6.38
C LYS A 297 2.69 0.54 -5.91
N ALA A 298 2.26 1.46 -6.78
CA ALA A 298 2.09 2.86 -6.42
C ALA A 298 1.00 3.06 -5.35
N SER A 299 -0.11 2.33 -5.45
CA SER A 299 -1.19 2.33 -4.47
C SER A 299 -0.72 1.77 -3.13
N GLY A 300 0.02 0.66 -3.14
CA GLY A 300 0.64 0.08 -1.95
C GLY A 300 1.60 1.05 -1.27
N LEU A 301 2.46 1.72 -2.04
CA LEU A 301 3.36 2.75 -1.51
C LEU A 301 2.61 3.95 -0.94
N ARG A 302 1.52 4.38 -1.56
CA ARG A 302 0.73 5.52 -1.09
C ARG A 302 -0.06 5.18 0.19
N THR A 303 -0.57 3.96 0.29
CA THR A 303 -1.42 3.53 1.41
C THR A 303 -0.60 3.02 2.59
N ARG A 304 0.40 2.17 2.36
CA ARG A 304 1.22 1.53 3.40
C ARG A 304 2.59 2.18 3.61
N GLY A 305 3.06 2.98 2.65
CA GLY A 305 4.40 3.57 2.71
C GLY A 305 5.50 2.59 2.26
N ARG A 306 6.76 3.02 2.41
CA ARG A 306 7.92 2.13 2.28
C ARG A 306 8.27 1.59 3.66
N THR A 307 8.66 0.33 3.73
CA THR A 307 9.10 -0.34 4.96
C THR A 307 10.24 0.45 5.61
N GLY A 308 10.06 0.88 6.86
CA GLY A 308 11.04 1.68 7.58
C GLY A 308 11.28 3.10 7.10
N LEU A 309 10.48 3.65 6.17
CA LEU A 309 10.57 5.06 5.80
C LEU A 309 9.45 5.86 6.44
N TYR A 310 9.85 6.84 7.23
CA TYR A 310 8.98 7.86 7.79
C TYR A 310 9.40 9.19 7.19
N MET A 311 8.44 9.91 6.58
CA MET A 311 8.72 11.20 5.96
C MET A 311 7.48 12.10 6.02
N GLN A 312 7.64 13.41 5.82
CA GLN A 312 6.54 14.38 5.91
C GLN A 312 5.37 14.06 4.97
N SER A 313 5.64 13.43 3.81
CA SER A 313 4.58 13.04 2.86
C SER A 313 3.82 11.77 3.28
N ARG A 314 4.37 10.97 4.20
CA ARG A 314 3.77 9.74 4.71
C ARG A 314 4.34 9.40 6.09
N TYR A 315 3.63 9.83 7.12
CA TYR A 315 3.87 9.43 8.51
C TYR A 315 2.67 8.60 9.01
N PRO A 316 2.77 7.26 9.09
CA PRO A 316 1.65 6.38 9.41
C PRO A 316 1.24 6.38 10.88
N ASN A 317 -0.07 6.26 11.10
CA ASN A 317 -0.61 5.80 12.37
C ASN A 317 -0.11 4.37 12.64
N GLU A 318 -0.07 3.99 13.93
CA GLU A 318 0.33 2.63 14.32
C GLU A 318 -0.50 1.57 13.59
N GLY A 319 0.18 0.56 13.01
CA GLY A 319 -0.44 -0.54 12.28
C GLY A 319 -0.82 -0.24 10.84
N TRP A 320 -0.60 0.99 10.36
CA TRP A 320 -0.80 1.39 8.96
C TRP A 320 0.52 1.45 8.18
N ASP A 321 1.64 1.25 8.86
CA ASP A 321 2.97 1.18 8.28
C ASP A 321 3.20 -0.16 7.55
N ASN A 322 4.12 -0.14 6.60
CA ASN A 322 4.57 -1.33 5.88
C ASN A 322 5.75 -2.01 6.59
N GLY A 323 5.71 -2.10 7.93
CA GLY A 323 6.80 -2.57 8.77
C GLY A 323 7.63 -1.43 9.37
N LEU A 324 7.97 -1.59 10.64
CA LEU A 324 8.61 -0.57 11.47
C LEU A 324 9.98 -0.16 10.95
N THR A 325 10.92 -1.10 10.75
CA THR A 325 12.27 -0.82 10.26
C THR A 325 12.50 -1.34 8.85
N ALA A 326 13.52 -0.80 8.17
CA ALA A 326 13.80 -1.06 6.76
C ALA A 326 14.60 -2.35 6.50
N GLY A 327 15.12 -2.97 7.55
CA GLY A 327 16.02 -4.11 7.48
C GLY A 327 16.31 -4.68 8.86
N ARG A 328 16.96 -5.85 8.90
CA ARG A 328 17.26 -6.56 10.14
C ARG A 328 18.31 -5.83 10.97
N TYR A 329 18.13 -5.86 12.28
CA TYR A 329 19.07 -5.36 13.28
C TYR A 329 19.14 -6.32 14.46
N SER A 330 20.17 -6.18 15.30
CA SER A 330 20.28 -6.99 16.51
C SER A 330 20.43 -6.13 17.76
N VAL A 331 19.80 -6.58 18.84
CA VAL A 331 19.82 -5.95 20.15
C VAL A 331 20.42 -6.94 21.14
N PHE A 332 21.46 -6.52 21.85
CA PHE A 332 22.11 -7.32 22.89
C PHE A 332 21.88 -6.67 24.24
N GLN A 333 21.34 -7.44 25.19
CA GLN A 333 21.18 -7.00 26.56
C GLN A 333 21.96 -7.87 27.53
N GLY A 334 22.68 -7.21 28.45
CA GLY A 334 23.41 -7.86 29.52
C GLY A 334 24.83 -8.28 29.14
N PHE A 335 25.21 -8.22 27.87
CA PHE A 335 26.52 -8.72 27.42
C PHE A 335 27.67 -7.80 27.80
N THR A 336 27.49 -6.48 27.68
CA THR A 336 28.49 -5.49 28.10
C THR A 336 28.60 -5.37 29.62
N GLU A 337 27.58 -5.76 30.36
CA GLU A 337 27.65 -5.85 31.82
C GLU A 337 28.40 -7.10 32.30
N VAL A 338 28.43 -8.17 31.49
CA VAL A 338 29.05 -9.47 31.82
C VAL A 338 30.48 -9.58 31.28
N PHE A 339 30.79 -8.90 30.18
CA PHE A 339 32.09 -8.97 29.52
C PHE A 339 32.70 -7.58 29.31
N GLU A 340 33.99 -7.45 29.58
CA GLU A 340 34.71 -6.18 29.53
C GLU A 340 34.93 -5.67 28.09
N ASP A 341 35.21 -6.58 27.16
CA ASP A 341 35.55 -6.25 25.76
C ASP A 341 34.51 -6.73 24.74
N PHE A 342 33.25 -6.87 25.15
CA PHE A 342 32.19 -7.45 24.31
C PHE A 342 32.01 -6.74 22.97
N VAL A 343 31.96 -5.40 22.97
CA VAL A 343 31.72 -4.61 21.75
C VAL A 343 32.88 -4.81 20.74
N PRO A 344 34.16 -4.57 21.12
CA PRO A 344 35.30 -4.89 20.25
C PRO A 344 35.37 -6.36 19.83
N TRP A 345 35.03 -7.29 20.73
CA TRP A 345 35.01 -8.72 20.42
C TRP A 345 33.94 -9.03 19.36
N LEU A 346 32.73 -8.47 19.49
CA LEU A 346 31.64 -8.70 18.56
C LEU A 346 31.94 -8.07 17.18
N GLU A 347 32.58 -6.91 17.13
CA GLU A 347 33.03 -6.29 15.87
C GLU A 347 33.98 -7.19 15.07
N ARG A 348 34.86 -7.94 15.76
CA ARG A 348 35.79 -8.88 15.10
C ARG A 348 35.10 -10.12 14.55
N HIS A 349 34.00 -10.55 15.17
CA HIS A 349 33.36 -11.85 14.87
C HIS A 349 32.05 -11.73 14.08
N ALA A 350 31.41 -10.56 14.06
CA ALA A 350 30.15 -10.32 13.37
C ALA A 350 30.33 -9.49 12.09
N THR A 351 29.70 -9.92 10.99
CA THR A 351 29.61 -9.11 9.76
C THR A 351 28.49 -8.06 9.89
N ALA A 352 28.69 -7.08 10.78
CA ALA A 352 27.71 -6.04 11.08
C ALA A 352 28.38 -4.81 11.71
N ARG A 353 27.68 -3.66 11.68
CA ARG A 353 28.09 -2.47 12.43
C ARG A 353 27.66 -2.60 13.88
N VAL A 354 28.63 -2.67 14.80
CA VAL A 354 28.35 -2.82 16.24
C VAL A 354 28.50 -1.49 16.95
N HIS A 355 27.44 -1.07 17.61
CA HIS A 355 27.37 0.11 18.46
C HIS A 355 27.41 -0.30 19.93
N GLY A 356 27.74 0.66 20.80
CA GLY A 356 27.56 0.54 22.24
C GLY A 356 26.09 0.70 22.65
N HIS A 357 25.85 1.27 23.82
CA HIS A 357 24.50 1.58 24.28
C HIS A 357 23.92 2.77 23.53
N LEU A 358 23.14 2.52 22.47
CA LEU A 358 22.52 3.59 21.68
C LEU A 358 21.47 4.37 22.48
N PHE A 359 20.71 3.68 23.33
CA PHE A 359 19.64 4.25 24.15
C PHE A 359 20.01 4.32 25.64
N GLY A 360 21.30 4.18 25.97
CA GLY A 360 21.79 4.25 27.34
C GLY A 360 21.71 5.67 27.94
N PRO A 361 22.06 5.81 29.23
CA PRO A 361 22.27 7.13 29.81
C PRO A 361 23.39 7.87 29.06
N GLY A 362 23.17 9.15 28.75
CA GLY A 362 24.09 9.95 27.94
C GLY A 362 23.92 9.73 26.43
N ASP A 363 24.85 10.27 25.66
CA ASP A 363 24.82 10.26 24.20
C ASP A 363 24.88 8.83 23.62
N ALA A 364 24.27 8.64 22.45
CA ALA A 364 24.27 7.39 21.73
C ALA A 364 25.70 6.98 21.36
N ALA A 365 26.14 5.84 21.89
CA ALA A 365 27.48 5.31 21.65
C ALA A 365 27.58 4.68 20.24
N PHE A 366 27.76 5.51 19.21
CA PHE A 366 27.99 5.03 17.86
C PHE A 366 29.33 4.30 17.71
N ALA A 367 29.42 3.45 16.69
CA ALA A 367 30.57 2.60 16.45
C ALA A 367 31.80 3.48 16.16
N GLY A 368 32.94 3.15 16.77
CA GLY A 368 34.16 3.96 16.64
C GLY A 368 34.08 5.37 17.24
N GLY A 369 33.13 5.65 18.14
CA GLY A 369 33.02 6.94 18.84
C GLY A 369 32.54 8.10 17.96
N GLN A 370 31.90 7.81 16.83
CA GLN A 370 31.36 8.82 15.92
C GLN A 370 30.27 9.65 16.61
N GLN A 371 30.20 10.93 16.27
CA GLN A 371 29.14 11.84 16.76
C GLN A 371 27.98 11.98 15.76
N ILE A 372 28.22 11.62 14.50
CA ILE A 372 27.25 11.75 13.41
C ILE A 372 27.31 10.51 12.53
N LEU A 373 26.16 9.91 12.24
CA LEU A 373 25.99 8.83 11.27
C LEU A 373 25.27 9.30 9.99
N ASN A 374 25.18 8.39 9.02
CA ASN A 374 24.49 8.60 7.75
C ASN A 374 23.10 9.23 7.94
N GLY A 375 22.77 10.18 7.08
CA GLY A 375 21.51 10.92 7.15
C GLY A 375 21.49 12.02 8.22
N GLY A 376 22.64 12.36 8.81
CA GLY A 376 22.76 13.44 9.80
C GLY A 376 22.25 13.04 11.19
N LEU A 377 22.28 11.75 11.51
CA LEU A 377 21.84 11.25 12.81
C LEU A 377 22.91 11.57 13.86
N LEU A 378 22.59 12.48 14.79
CA LEU A 378 23.49 12.92 15.86
C LEU A 378 23.47 11.95 17.04
N SER A 379 24.58 11.85 17.77
CA SER A 379 24.70 11.06 19.00
C SER A 379 23.95 11.67 20.19
N ASP A 380 23.57 12.94 20.11
CA ASP A 380 22.94 13.72 21.18
C ASP A 380 21.73 12.99 21.82
N ALA A 381 21.81 12.78 23.14
CA ALA A 381 20.80 12.07 23.91
C ALA A 381 19.42 12.76 23.89
N VAL A 382 19.38 14.10 23.92
CA VAL A 382 18.13 14.87 23.95
C VAL A 382 17.38 14.69 22.64
N LEU A 383 18.08 14.76 21.52
CA LEU A 383 17.49 14.52 20.19
C LEU A 383 17.05 13.07 20.00
N ARG A 384 17.87 12.12 20.45
CA ARG A 384 17.51 10.68 20.43
C ARG A 384 16.23 10.43 21.23
N ASP A 385 16.15 10.93 22.46
CA ASP A 385 15.08 10.63 23.40
C ASP A 385 13.80 11.44 23.15
N TYR A 386 13.88 12.54 22.38
CA TYR A 386 12.70 13.25 21.89
C TYR A 386 11.79 12.35 21.02
N ALA A 387 12.39 11.49 20.18
CA ALA A 387 11.67 10.57 19.31
C ALA A 387 12.46 9.27 19.08
N PRO A 388 12.57 8.38 20.08
CA PRO A 388 13.48 7.23 20.02
C PRO A 388 13.08 6.22 18.92
N ARG A 389 11.79 6.13 18.60
CA ARG A 389 11.28 5.34 17.47
C ARG A 389 11.79 5.89 16.14
N ASP A 390 11.74 7.19 15.96
CA ASP A 390 12.20 7.83 14.72
C ASP A 390 13.72 7.73 14.61
N PHE A 391 14.43 7.85 15.73
CA PHE A 391 15.87 7.62 15.78
C PHE A 391 16.23 6.20 15.32
N LEU A 392 15.59 5.15 15.87
CA LEU A 392 15.83 3.77 15.46
C LEU A 392 15.51 3.55 13.98
N THR A 393 14.34 4.01 13.52
CA THR A 393 13.92 3.79 12.14
C THR A 393 14.81 4.55 11.14
N ASN A 394 15.25 5.76 11.47
CA ASN A 394 16.22 6.53 10.68
C ASN A 394 17.60 5.88 10.66
N LEU A 395 18.10 5.37 11.80
CA LEU A 395 19.35 4.62 11.85
C LEU A 395 19.32 3.47 10.84
N ILE A 396 18.32 2.59 10.96
CA ILE A 396 18.20 1.41 10.08
C ILE A 396 17.94 1.81 8.61
N TRP A 397 17.20 2.89 8.36
CA TRP A 397 16.93 3.37 7.01
C TRP A 397 18.18 3.97 6.34
N ASN A 398 18.97 4.76 7.06
CA ASN A 398 20.14 5.45 6.50
C ASN A 398 21.37 4.54 6.34
N THR A 399 21.36 3.36 6.97
CA THR A 399 22.43 2.36 6.87
C THR A 399 22.00 1.07 6.15
N ARG A 400 20.91 1.11 5.38
CA ARG A 400 20.43 -0.05 4.60
C ARG A 400 21.55 -0.67 3.76
N GLY A 401 21.62 -1.99 3.79
CA GLY A 401 22.71 -2.77 3.18
C GLY A 401 23.70 -3.27 4.22
N GLU A 402 23.76 -2.63 5.39
CA GLU A 402 24.58 -3.05 6.51
C GLU A 402 23.71 -3.31 7.75
N ARG A 403 23.88 -4.48 8.37
CA ARG A 403 23.16 -4.82 9.59
C ARG A 403 23.70 -3.99 10.76
N GLN A 404 22.80 -3.36 11.49
CA GLN A 404 23.15 -2.62 12.72
C GLN A 404 22.96 -3.51 13.93
N VAL A 405 23.88 -3.44 14.88
CA VAL A 405 23.87 -4.18 16.14
C VAL A 405 24.15 -3.19 17.26
N PHE A 406 23.38 -3.22 18.34
CA PHE A 406 23.61 -2.30 19.45
C PHE A 406 23.31 -2.94 20.80
N GLN A 407 23.92 -2.35 21.83
CA GLN A 407 23.70 -2.75 23.21
C GLN A 407 22.47 -2.04 23.77
N PHE A 408 21.71 -2.76 24.57
CA PHE A 408 20.55 -2.28 25.29
C PHE A 408 20.64 -2.79 26.72
N SER A 409 20.20 -2.02 27.69
CA SER A 409 20.31 -2.43 29.09
C SER A 409 19.10 -1.98 29.87
N ALA A 410 18.97 -2.45 31.11
CA ALA A 410 17.92 -1.98 31.99
C ALA A 410 18.01 -0.46 32.24
N TRP A 411 19.21 0.14 32.19
CA TRP A 411 19.39 1.59 32.26
C TRP A 411 18.97 2.36 31.01
N ALA A 412 18.74 1.67 29.88
CA ALA A 412 18.38 2.33 28.65
C ALA A 412 17.00 2.99 28.74
N ASN A 413 16.74 3.94 27.83
CA ASN A 413 15.41 4.48 27.59
C ASN A 413 14.46 3.34 27.15
N GLN A 414 13.53 2.97 28.03
CA GLN A 414 12.62 1.85 27.82
C GLN A 414 11.44 2.16 26.87
N ALA A 415 11.38 3.35 26.27
CA ALA A 415 10.29 3.74 25.36
C ALA A 415 10.12 2.81 24.14
N LEU A 416 11.20 2.14 23.72
CA LEU A 416 11.24 1.31 22.51
C LEU A 416 10.92 -0.18 22.72
N ILE A 417 10.69 -0.63 23.95
CA ILE A 417 10.59 -2.07 24.23
C ILE A 417 9.51 -2.76 23.39
N TRP A 418 8.36 -2.10 23.20
CA TRP A 418 7.26 -2.61 22.40
C TRP A 418 7.51 -2.50 20.91
N ASP A 419 8.16 -1.42 20.46
CA ASP A 419 8.54 -1.24 19.06
C ASP A 419 9.53 -2.35 18.64
N ILE A 420 10.56 -2.61 19.46
CA ILE A 420 11.52 -3.69 19.24
C ILE A 420 10.82 -5.05 19.25
N ALA A 421 9.96 -5.32 20.24
CA ALA A 421 9.28 -6.61 20.36
C ALA A 421 8.34 -6.89 19.18
N LYS A 422 7.59 -5.88 18.70
CA LYS A 422 6.63 -6.00 17.60
C LYS A 422 7.31 -6.03 16.22
N ASP A 423 8.59 -5.65 16.10
CA ASP A 423 9.28 -5.59 14.82
C ASP A 423 9.80 -6.97 14.37
N PRO A 424 9.33 -7.53 13.25
CA PRO A 424 9.85 -8.80 12.70
C PRO A 424 11.31 -8.75 12.25
N ASN A 425 11.90 -7.56 12.10
CA ASN A 425 13.31 -7.39 11.76
C ASN A 425 14.25 -7.44 12.96
N ALA A 426 13.72 -7.32 14.19
CA ALA A 426 14.51 -7.31 15.40
C ALA A 426 14.95 -8.74 15.79
N HIS A 427 16.24 -8.91 16.03
CA HIS A 427 16.77 -10.10 16.70
C HIS A 427 17.32 -9.67 18.07
N VAL A 428 16.78 -10.22 19.15
CA VAL A 428 17.07 -9.79 20.52
C VAL A 428 17.71 -10.94 21.29
N SER A 429 18.88 -10.68 21.86
CA SER A 429 19.63 -11.61 22.71
C SER A 429 19.75 -11.02 24.11
N VAL A 430 19.25 -11.73 25.13
CA VAL A 430 19.15 -11.21 26.49
C VAL A 430 19.82 -12.14 27.48
N ILE A 431 20.74 -11.60 28.29
CA ILE A 431 21.21 -12.21 29.53
C ILE A 431 20.47 -11.53 30.68
N THR A 432 19.54 -12.23 31.31
CA THR A 432 18.69 -11.66 32.36
C THR A 432 19.43 -11.58 33.69
N GLY A 433 19.24 -10.49 34.43
CA GLY A 433 19.91 -10.25 35.70
C GLY A 433 21.35 -9.75 35.59
N ALA A 434 21.86 -9.51 34.38
CA ALA A 434 23.21 -9.01 34.14
C ALA A 434 23.45 -7.61 34.73
N TRP A 435 22.38 -6.80 34.89
CA TRP A 435 22.45 -5.49 35.53
C TRP A 435 22.95 -5.55 37.00
N ALA A 436 22.91 -6.72 37.64
CA ALA A 436 23.39 -6.89 39.00
C ALA A 436 24.93 -6.82 39.10
N VAL A 437 25.67 -7.12 38.02
CA VAL A 437 27.14 -7.14 38.01
C VAL A 437 27.75 -5.76 38.26
N PRO A 438 27.41 -4.70 37.50
CA PRO A 438 27.94 -3.37 37.79
C PRO A 438 27.43 -2.83 39.13
N LEU A 439 26.22 -3.21 39.57
CA LEU A 439 25.72 -2.83 40.90
C LEU A 439 26.53 -3.45 42.05
N SER A 440 26.94 -4.72 41.94
CA SER A 440 27.74 -5.38 42.97
C SER A 440 29.12 -4.77 43.14
N ARG A 441 29.58 -4.03 42.14
CA ARG A 441 30.88 -3.33 42.10
C ARG A 441 30.74 -1.83 42.37
N SER A 442 29.53 -1.34 42.60
CA SER A 442 29.29 0.09 42.84
C SER A 442 29.65 0.47 44.28
N GLU A 443 30.09 1.72 44.46
CA GLU A 443 30.39 2.31 45.78
C GLU A 443 29.13 2.91 46.45
N LEU A 444 27.94 2.60 45.92
CA LEU A 444 26.68 3.15 46.41
C LEU A 444 26.33 2.62 47.80
N GLY A 445 25.57 3.43 48.55
CA GLY A 445 25.03 2.99 49.83
C GLY A 445 24.06 1.82 49.64
N PHE A 446 24.02 0.88 50.58
CA PHE A 446 23.20 -0.34 50.42
C PHE A 446 21.71 -0.07 50.16
N ALA A 447 21.15 0.98 50.78
CA ALA A 447 19.76 1.38 50.54
C ALA A 447 19.52 1.82 49.09
N GLU A 448 20.48 2.53 48.49
CA GLU A 448 20.45 2.98 47.10
C GLU A 448 20.60 1.80 46.15
N VAL A 449 21.56 0.90 46.43
CA VAL A 449 21.75 -0.35 45.67
C VAL A 449 20.46 -1.17 45.62
N ARG A 450 19.78 -1.33 46.76
CA ARG A 450 18.51 -2.07 46.82
C ARG A 450 17.42 -1.41 45.97
N ALA A 451 17.29 -0.09 46.05
CA ALA A 451 16.28 0.66 45.29
C ALA A 451 16.56 0.59 43.79
N GLU A 452 17.82 0.75 43.40
CA GLU A 452 18.26 0.69 42.01
C GLU A 452 18.12 -0.72 41.43
N ALA A 453 18.48 -1.75 42.19
CA ALA A 453 18.28 -3.15 41.79
C ALA A 453 16.79 -3.46 41.56
N ALA A 454 15.90 -2.98 42.42
CA ALA A 454 14.46 -3.14 42.23
C ALA A 454 13.95 -2.40 40.97
N ARG A 455 14.47 -1.19 40.72
CA ARG A 455 14.14 -0.40 39.52
C ARG A 455 14.58 -1.12 38.24
N LEU A 456 15.82 -1.60 38.19
CA LEU A 456 16.39 -2.28 37.03
C LEU A 456 15.72 -3.63 36.77
N GLN A 457 15.46 -4.42 37.82
CA GLN A 457 14.71 -5.66 37.69
C GLN A 457 13.30 -5.42 37.12
N LYS A 458 12.63 -4.35 37.56
CA LYS A 458 11.31 -3.98 37.04
C LYS A 458 11.36 -3.61 35.55
N GLN A 459 12.37 -2.85 35.13
CA GLN A 459 12.55 -2.48 33.72
C GLN A 459 12.88 -3.69 32.86
N GLU A 460 13.79 -4.56 33.31
CA GLU A 460 14.10 -5.80 32.62
C GLU A 460 12.87 -6.73 32.52
N SER A 461 12.08 -6.85 33.59
CA SER A 461 10.83 -7.61 33.57
C SER A 461 9.85 -7.07 32.54
N ALA A 462 9.66 -5.74 32.47
CA ALA A 462 8.79 -5.12 31.48
C ALA A 462 9.26 -5.37 30.04
N PHE A 463 10.58 -5.34 29.79
CA PHE A 463 11.13 -5.69 28.48
C PHE A 463 10.88 -7.16 28.13
N LEU A 464 11.11 -8.09 29.07
CA LEU A 464 10.84 -9.52 28.87
C LEU A 464 9.35 -9.80 28.64
N GLU A 465 8.44 -9.10 29.33
CA GLU A 465 7.00 -9.18 29.10
C GLU A 465 6.63 -8.75 27.68
N ALA A 466 7.23 -7.66 27.18
CA ALA A 466 7.03 -7.23 25.80
C ALA A 466 7.55 -8.28 24.80
N LEU A 467 8.74 -8.84 25.04
CA LEU A 467 9.37 -9.86 24.17
C LEU A 467 8.63 -11.21 24.17
N ARG A 468 7.94 -11.55 25.26
CA ARG A 468 7.14 -12.79 25.39
C ARG A 468 5.66 -12.59 25.07
N SER A 469 5.25 -11.36 24.75
CA SER A 469 3.88 -11.02 24.41
C SER A 469 3.39 -11.78 23.16
N PRO A 470 2.08 -12.11 23.06
CA PRO A 470 1.52 -12.64 21.82
C PRO A 470 1.63 -11.68 20.62
N TYR A 471 1.89 -10.40 20.86
CA TYR A 471 2.13 -9.41 19.82
C TYR A 471 3.60 -9.37 19.35
N ALA A 472 4.51 -10.06 20.03
CA ALA A 472 5.92 -10.07 19.69
C ALA A 472 6.15 -10.81 18.37
N ARG A 473 6.93 -10.19 17.49
CA ARG A 473 7.37 -10.75 16.19
C ARG A 473 8.89 -10.80 16.07
N ALA A 474 9.61 -10.16 16.99
CA ALA A 474 11.05 -10.25 17.09
C ALA A 474 11.51 -11.70 17.29
N ARG A 475 12.71 -12.02 16.81
CA ARG A 475 13.36 -13.29 17.15
C ARG A 475 14.12 -13.11 18.46
N VAL A 476 13.74 -13.86 19.49
CA VAL A 476 14.24 -13.63 20.85
C VAL A 476 14.97 -14.87 21.38
N MET A 477 16.14 -14.64 21.96
CA MET A 477 16.88 -15.62 22.76
C MET A 477 17.12 -15.04 24.16
N VAL A 478 16.78 -15.80 25.19
CA VAL A 478 16.87 -15.36 26.58
C VAL A 478 17.60 -16.44 27.38
N TRP A 479 18.64 -16.03 28.10
CA TRP A 479 19.35 -16.86 29.06
C TRP A 479 19.37 -16.16 30.41
N SER A 480 19.18 -16.90 31.50
CA SER A 480 19.48 -16.35 32.82
C SER A 480 20.98 -16.21 33.00
N MET A 481 21.40 -15.22 33.79
CA MET A 481 22.81 -15.01 34.14
C MET A 481 23.46 -16.31 34.70
N ALA A 482 22.75 -17.01 35.59
CA ALA A 482 23.21 -18.28 36.15
C ALA A 482 23.42 -19.38 35.09
N HIS A 483 22.54 -19.49 34.10
CA HIS A 483 22.68 -20.46 33.01
C HIS A 483 23.79 -20.06 32.04
N PHE A 484 23.88 -18.77 31.71
CA PHE A 484 24.82 -18.25 30.73
C PHE A 484 26.27 -18.48 31.16
N ILE A 485 26.62 -18.20 32.42
CA ILE A 485 28.00 -18.32 32.92
C ILE A 485 28.48 -19.78 32.98
N ARG A 486 27.58 -20.76 33.14
CA ARG A 486 27.98 -22.18 33.17
C ARG A 486 28.51 -22.68 31.83
N ALA A 487 28.03 -22.12 30.72
CA ALA A 487 28.41 -22.55 29.37
C ALA A 487 28.31 -21.39 28.37
N PRO A 488 29.14 -20.34 28.48
CA PRO A 488 28.98 -19.09 27.74
C PRO A 488 29.15 -19.25 26.22
N MET A 489 29.93 -20.23 25.77
CA MET A 489 30.20 -20.47 24.35
C MET A 489 28.93 -20.81 23.54
N VAL A 490 27.99 -21.57 24.11
CA VAL A 490 26.79 -22.00 23.38
C VAL A 490 25.83 -20.83 23.09
N PRO A 491 25.48 -19.98 24.09
CA PRO A 491 24.76 -18.73 23.85
C PRO A 491 25.48 -17.77 22.89
N LEU A 492 26.79 -17.59 23.03
CA LEU A 492 27.58 -16.69 22.18
C LEU A 492 27.56 -17.13 20.72
N GLN A 493 27.78 -18.43 20.47
CA GLN A 493 27.69 -19.03 19.13
C GLN A 493 26.30 -18.78 18.52
N SER A 494 25.25 -19.10 19.28
CA SER A 494 23.86 -18.91 18.85
C SER A 494 23.55 -17.45 18.50
N ALA A 495 24.06 -16.50 19.28
CA ALA A 495 23.86 -15.08 19.05
C ALA A 495 24.57 -14.56 17.78
N ILE A 496 25.76 -15.08 17.47
CA ILE A 496 26.53 -14.68 16.27
C ILE A 496 25.96 -15.29 14.99
N GLU A 497 25.55 -16.56 15.01
CA GLU A 497 24.93 -17.23 13.86
C GLU A 497 23.66 -16.51 13.37
N VAL A 498 22.99 -15.81 14.29
CA VAL A 498 21.80 -15.02 14.03
C VAL A 498 22.12 -13.68 13.33
N ILE A 499 23.34 -13.16 13.48
CA ILE A 499 23.84 -11.94 12.82
C ILE A 499 24.40 -12.26 11.42
N GLY A 500 25.26 -13.29 11.34
CA GLY A 500 26.04 -13.65 10.15
C GLY A 500 25.39 -14.73 9.25
N PRO A 501 26.15 -15.32 8.30
CA PRO A 501 25.68 -16.43 7.48
C PRO A 501 25.40 -17.68 8.36
N ARG A 502 24.39 -18.46 7.98
CA ARG A 502 23.89 -19.68 8.69
C ARG A 502 24.93 -20.79 8.98
N LYS A 503 26.18 -20.63 8.54
CA LYS A 503 27.31 -21.54 8.80
C LYS A 503 28.52 -20.71 9.23
N ALA A 504 28.40 -20.02 10.36
CA ALA A 504 29.56 -19.41 10.99
C ALA A 504 30.51 -20.52 11.48
N ALA A 505 31.82 -20.30 11.38
CA ALA A 505 32.77 -21.20 12.01
C ALA A 505 32.52 -21.23 13.54
N PRO A 506 32.80 -22.35 14.22
CA PRO A 506 32.76 -22.38 15.68
C PRO A 506 33.67 -21.29 16.27
N LEU A 507 33.18 -20.57 17.27
CA LEU A 507 33.96 -19.59 18.00
C LEU A 507 35.16 -20.25 18.67
N ALA A 508 36.36 -19.72 18.41
CA ALA A 508 37.60 -20.21 19.01
C ALA A 508 37.84 -19.62 20.41
N GLU A 509 37.32 -18.42 20.68
CA GLU A 509 37.59 -17.67 21.90
C GLU A 509 36.36 -16.88 22.37
N ALA A 510 36.15 -16.85 23.69
CA ALA A 510 35.12 -16.05 24.35
C ALA A 510 35.65 -14.63 24.69
N PRO A 511 34.77 -13.62 24.79
CA PRO A 511 35.16 -12.33 25.35
C PRO A 511 35.54 -12.45 26.83
N THR A 512 36.26 -11.47 27.34
CA THR A 512 36.82 -11.46 28.71
C THR A 512 35.70 -11.26 29.72
N LEU A 513 35.46 -12.27 30.56
CA LEU A 513 34.44 -12.23 31.60
C LEU A 513 34.86 -11.27 32.71
N VAL A 514 33.93 -10.41 33.14
CA VAL A 514 34.11 -9.58 34.33
C VAL A 514 34.33 -10.46 35.56
N SER A 515 35.20 -10.04 36.48
CA SER A 515 35.36 -10.73 37.76
C SER A 515 34.03 -10.77 38.54
N LEU A 516 33.59 -11.97 38.89
CA LEU A 516 32.37 -12.24 39.67
C LEU A 516 32.68 -12.58 41.13
N GLU A 517 33.87 -12.21 41.61
CA GLU A 517 34.25 -12.38 43.01
C GLU A 517 33.28 -11.62 43.93
N GLY A 518 32.79 -12.29 44.98
CA GLY A 518 31.82 -11.72 45.91
C GLY A 518 30.38 -11.57 45.36
N PHE A 519 30.14 -11.86 44.07
CA PHE A 519 28.82 -11.73 43.45
C PHE A 519 27.74 -12.62 44.08
N PRO A 520 28.00 -13.91 44.43
CA PRO A 520 27.01 -14.73 45.13
C PRO A 520 26.60 -14.16 46.49
N GLN A 521 27.57 -13.63 47.25
CA GLN A 521 27.34 -12.99 48.55
C GLN A 521 26.50 -11.73 48.37
N PHE A 522 26.79 -10.92 47.36
CA PHE A 522 25.98 -9.74 47.01
C PHE A 522 24.50 -10.10 46.75
N LEU A 523 24.25 -11.12 45.92
CA LEU A 523 22.88 -11.59 45.63
C LEU A 523 22.17 -12.09 46.91
N GLN A 524 22.90 -12.79 47.79
CA GLN A 524 22.36 -13.25 49.06
C GLN A 524 22.03 -12.06 49.99
N THR A 525 22.89 -11.04 50.05
CA THR A 525 22.64 -9.82 50.82
C THR A 525 21.39 -9.10 50.34
N LEU A 526 21.18 -9.00 49.01
CA LEU A 526 19.96 -8.44 48.45
C LEU A 526 18.71 -9.22 48.88
N LYS A 527 18.75 -10.56 48.79
CA LYS A 527 17.66 -11.45 49.22
C LYS A 527 17.33 -11.27 50.71
N ASN A 528 18.35 -11.28 51.56
CA ASN A 528 18.21 -11.11 53.01
C ASN A 528 17.53 -9.78 53.39
N ASN A 529 17.61 -8.78 52.52
CA ASN A 529 17.04 -7.45 52.74
C ASN A 529 15.74 -7.19 51.97
N GLY A 530 15.06 -8.26 51.54
CA GLY A 530 13.73 -8.21 50.95
C GLY A 530 13.70 -7.86 49.46
N MET A 531 14.85 -7.82 48.77
CA MET A 531 14.90 -7.69 47.31
C MET A 531 15.29 -9.02 46.70
N HIS A 532 14.37 -9.68 45.99
CA HIS A 532 14.62 -10.98 45.39
C HIS A 532 15.01 -10.84 43.90
N PRO A 533 16.28 -11.05 43.51
CA PRO A 533 16.73 -10.92 42.13
C PRO A 533 16.35 -12.15 41.28
N PHE A 534 15.05 -12.38 41.05
CA PHE A 534 14.53 -13.62 40.46
C PHE A 534 14.94 -13.83 38.98
N LEU A 535 15.30 -12.76 38.27
CA LEU A 535 15.73 -12.85 36.87
C LEU A 535 17.18 -13.34 36.69
N VAL A 536 18.00 -13.31 37.74
CA VAL A 536 19.39 -13.80 37.70
C VAL A 536 19.44 -15.33 37.57
N GLY A 537 18.41 -16.04 38.04
CA GLY A 537 18.36 -17.49 38.15
C GLY A 537 19.12 -18.04 39.36
N ASP A 538 19.24 -19.37 39.45
CA ASP A 538 19.89 -20.05 40.57
C ASP A 538 21.42 -20.00 40.47
N PHE A 539 21.96 -18.92 41.02
CA PHE A 539 23.40 -18.70 41.13
C PHE A 539 23.97 -19.51 42.32
N PRO A 540 25.01 -20.33 42.13
CA PRO A 540 25.53 -21.18 43.20
C PRO A 540 26.14 -20.34 44.33
N THR A 541 25.59 -20.47 45.54
CA THR A 541 26.07 -19.80 46.75
C THR A 541 27.19 -20.59 47.41
N GLY A 542 28.30 -20.84 46.72
CA GLY A 542 29.59 -21.28 47.30
C GLY A 542 29.65 -22.54 48.19
N THR A 543 28.55 -23.25 48.47
CA THR A 543 28.50 -24.38 49.42
C THR A 543 28.21 -25.74 48.77
N GLU A 544 28.09 -25.82 47.45
CA GLU A 544 27.93 -27.10 46.75
C GLU A 544 29.24 -27.53 46.08
N PRO A 545 29.72 -28.76 46.30
CA PRO A 545 30.91 -29.27 45.63
C PRO A 545 30.67 -29.34 44.12
N GLN A 546 31.59 -28.77 43.33
CA GLN A 546 31.59 -28.95 41.88
C GLN A 546 31.61 -30.45 41.54
N PRO A 547 30.68 -30.96 40.71
CA PRO A 547 30.85 -32.30 40.17
C PRO A 547 32.13 -32.32 39.32
N PRO A 548 32.94 -33.40 39.38
CA PRO A 548 34.18 -33.46 38.63
C PRO A 548 33.91 -33.28 37.13
N PRO A 549 34.84 -32.65 36.38
CA PRO A 549 34.68 -32.42 34.96
C PRO A 549 34.43 -33.77 34.27
N GLN A 550 33.26 -33.91 33.63
CA GLN A 550 32.98 -35.06 32.78
C GLN A 550 33.97 -35.04 31.62
N GLN A 551 34.95 -35.95 31.66
CA GLN A 551 35.80 -36.25 30.51
C GLN A 551 34.89 -36.61 29.33
N ALA A 552 35.01 -35.83 28.25
CA ALA A 552 34.33 -36.11 26.99
C ALA A 552 34.74 -37.52 26.52
N ARG A 553 33.77 -38.45 26.48
CA ARG A 553 33.99 -39.74 25.84
C ARG A 553 34.13 -39.51 24.33
N PRO A 554 35.20 -40.01 23.68
CA PRO A 554 35.35 -39.88 22.25
C PRO A 554 34.24 -40.66 21.54
N TYR A 555 33.53 -39.99 20.63
CA TYR A 555 32.59 -40.63 19.72
C TYR A 555 33.37 -41.53 18.74
N LEU A 556 33.22 -42.85 18.91
CA LEU A 556 33.61 -43.83 17.90
C LEU A 556 32.66 -43.71 16.70
N VAL A 557 33.17 -43.17 15.60
CA VAL A 557 32.52 -43.27 14.29
C VAL A 557 32.70 -44.71 13.81
N ARG A 558 31.60 -45.47 13.72
CA ARG A 558 31.59 -46.72 12.95
C ARG A 558 31.55 -46.37 11.46
N GLN A 559 32.50 -46.93 10.72
CA GLN A 559 32.63 -46.84 9.26
C GLN A 559 31.40 -47.40 8.54
#